data_AF-A0A7S2YSL3-F1
#
_entry.id   AF-A0A7S2YSL3-F1
#
_cell.length_a   1.000
_cell.length_b   1.000
_cell.length_c   1.000
_cell.angle_alpha   90.00
_cell.angle_beta   90.00
_cell.angle_gamma   90.00
#
_symmetry.space_group_name_H-M   'P 1'
#
loop_
_entity.id
_entity.type
_entity.pdbx_description
1 polymer ?
#
loop_
_entity_poly.entity_id
_entity_poly.type
_entity_poly.pdbx_seq_one_letter_code
_entity_poly.pdbx_strand_id
1 'polypeptide(L)'
;DDNDSKCSFPTLPTEPSFSSMISEPPSMDHFMVPPEYPNRLVTADDQEKLNALHCYMRSDLLEIVVIESVHDNGKDRREAKNIPTSSDAQMIGRVGLRCVFCGMSPDGGRAGPSMSIFYPRTVSEIYRLVTSWKRCHLSKCRHLPPSVRQTLDGFKECRARGKTAYWIDSAHMIGLVDIP
;
A
#
# COMPACT_ATOMS: atom_id res chain seq x y z
N ASP A 1 31.30 -63.92 -58.43
CA ASP A 1 31.93 -62.72 -57.84
C ASP A 1 30.98 -61.54 -58.04
N ASP A 2 29.73 -61.60 -57.60
CA ASP A 2 29.27 -61.60 -56.21
C ASP A 2 29.89 -60.45 -55.39
N ASN A 3 29.15 -59.36 -55.20
CA ASN A 3 28.58 -59.07 -53.89
C ASN A 3 27.60 -57.87 -53.98
N ASP A 4 26.31 -58.21 -53.98
CA ASP A 4 25.18 -57.29 -53.83
C ASP A 4 25.00 -57.02 -52.32
N SER A 5 25.19 -55.79 -51.86
CA SER A 5 24.93 -55.43 -50.46
C SER A 5 23.99 -54.22 -50.38
N LYS A 6 22.72 -54.56 -50.17
CA LYS A 6 21.63 -53.68 -49.77
C LYS A 6 21.92 -53.10 -48.39
N CYS A 7 21.83 -51.78 -48.24
CA CYS A 7 21.52 -51.13 -46.97
C CYS A 7 20.53 -49.99 -47.21
N SER A 8 19.30 -50.20 -46.76
CA SER A 8 18.20 -49.25 -46.80
C SER A 8 18.38 -48.18 -45.72
N PHE A 9 18.17 -46.92 -46.08
CA PHE A 9 18.09 -45.81 -45.13
C PHE A 9 16.67 -45.71 -44.53
N PRO A 10 16.50 -45.55 -43.21
CA PRO A 10 15.22 -45.19 -42.64
C PRO A 10 14.94 -43.69 -42.85
N THR A 11 13.80 -43.37 -43.45
CA THR A 11 13.23 -42.03 -43.52
C THR A 11 12.84 -41.54 -42.13
N LEU A 12 13.43 -40.42 -41.70
CA LEU A 12 13.03 -39.67 -40.50
C LEU A 12 11.65 -39.00 -40.72
N PRO A 13 10.79 -38.92 -39.69
CA PRO A 13 9.50 -38.25 -39.79
C PRO A 13 9.67 -36.74 -39.96
N THR A 14 8.77 -36.16 -40.75
CA THR A 14 8.64 -34.73 -41.02
C THR A 14 8.34 -33.96 -39.73
N GLU A 15 9.21 -33.00 -39.38
CA GLU A 15 9.00 -32.04 -38.30
C GLU A 15 7.72 -31.21 -38.56
N PRO A 16 6.80 -31.07 -37.58
CA PRO A 16 5.70 -30.15 -37.71
C PRO A 16 6.21 -28.70 -37.62
N SER A 17 5.76 -27.90 -38.59
CA SER A 17 5.96 -26.45 -38.67
C SER A 17 5.61 -25.78 -37.33
N PHE A 18 6.61 -25.17 -36.68
CA PHE A 18 6.46 -24.38 -35.46
C PHE A 18 5.79 -23.05 -35.81
N SER A 19 4.48 -23.10 -36.04
CA SER A 19 3.64 -21.92 -36.20
C SER A 19 3.29 -21.37 -34.82
N SER A 20 3.73 -20.13 -34.59
CA SER A 20 3.09 -19.16 -33.69
C SER A 20 3.05 -19.50 -32.20
N MET A 21 4.20 -19.46 -31.54
CA MET A 21 4.25 -19.01 -30.15
C MET A 21 4.46 -17.50 -30.13
N ILE A 22 3.37 -16.74 -30.26
CA ILE A 22 3.34 -15.41 -29.63
C ILE A 22 3.27 -15.73 -28.14
N SER A 23 4.42 -15.69 -27.48
CA SER A 23 4.49 -15.73 -26.03
C SER A 23 3.61 -14.61 -25.50
N GLU A 24 2.56 -14.96 -24.76
CA GLU A 24 1.87 -14.00 -23.92
C GLU A 24 2.94 -13.27 -23.09
N PRO A 25 2.89 -11.93 -23.00
CA PRO A 25 3.81 -11.21 -22.12
C PRO A 25 3.69 -11.82 -20.72
N PRO A 26 4.80 -11.97 -19.96
CA PRO A 26 4.75 -12.53 -18.62
C PRO A 26 3.67 -11.77 -17.85
N SER A 27 2.66 -12.50 -17.38
CA SER A 27 1.60 -11.96 -16.55
C SER A 27 2.29 -11.21 -15.42
N MET A 28 2.19 -9.88 -15.43
CA MET A 28 2.56 -9.12 -14.24
C MET A 28 1.73 -9.74 -13.12
N ASP A 29 2.39 -10.27 -12.08
CA ASP A 29 1.72 -10.62 -10.85
C ASP A 29 1.04 -9.35 -10.36
N HIS A 30 -0.22 -9.19 -10.76
CA HIS A 30 -1.07 -8.14 -10.25
C HIS A 30 -1.15 -8.44 -8.77
N PHE A 31 -0.58 -7.56 -7.93
CA PHE A 31 -0.74 -7.62 -6.48
C PHE A 31 -2.23 -7.61 -6.21
N MET A 32 -2.82 -8.80 -6.03
CA MET A 32 -4.24 -8.94 -5.78
C MET A 32 -4.47 -8.35 -4.40
N VAL A 33 -5.13 -7.19 -4.36
CA VAL A 33 -5.60 -6.62 -3.10
C VAL A 33 -6.53 -7.66 -2.48
N PRO A 34 -6.26 -8.12 -1.24
CA PRO A 34 -7.16 -9.06 -0.56
C PRO A 34 -8.57 -8.47 -0.49
N PRO A 35 -9.63 -9.28 -0.64
CA PRO A 35 -11.00 -8.79 -0.57
C PRO A 35 -11.34 -8.17 0.79
N GLU A 36 -10.61 -8.56 1.83
CA GLU A 36 -10.70 -8.02 3.17
C GLU A 36 -9.30 -7.71 3.70
N TYR A 37 -9.14 -6.50 4.23
CA TYR A 37 -7.92 -6.05 4.90
C TYR A 37 -8.29 -5.20 6.12
N PRO A 38 -7.41 -5.14 7.14
CA PRO A 38 -7.66 -4.31 8.31
C PRO A 38 -7.75 -2.84 7.90
N ASN A 39 -8.73 -2.13 8.48
CA ASN A 39 -8.91 -0.70 8.27
C ASN A 39 -8.15 0.16 9.31
N ARG A 40 -7.58 -0.46 10.35
CA ARG A 40 -6.88 0.20 11.46
C ARG A 40 -5.51 -0.39 11.71
N LEU A 41 -4.64 0.44 12.29
CA LEU A 41 -3.32 0.00 12.76
C LEU A 41 -3.36 -0.61 14.18
N VAL A 42 -4.49 -0.47 14.90
CA VAL A 42 -4.60 -0.92 16.29
C VAL A 42 -4.46 -2.43 16.41
N THR A 43 -3.76 -2.87 17.45
CA THR A 43 -3.68 -4.28 17.86
C THR A 43 -4.03 -4.43 19.33
N ALA A 44 -4.29 -5.66 19.79
CA ALA A 44 -4.67 -5.94 21.18
C ALA A 44 -3.60 -5.49 22.20
N ASP A 45 -2.32 -5.57 21.83
CA ASP A 45 -1.20 -5.24 22.72
C ASP A 45 -0.86 -3.74 22.77
N ASP A 46 -1.57 -2.90 22.00
CA ASP A 46 -1.21 -1.48 21.84
C ASP A 46 -1.16 -0.77 23.20
N GLN A 47 -2.11 -1.03 24.09
CA GLN A 47 -2.19 -0.39 25.42
C GLN A 47 -1.02 -0.73 26.34
N GLU A 48 -0.41 -1.90 26.18
CA GLU A 48 0.75 -2.33 26.97
C GLU A 48 2.07 -1.81 26.37
N LYS A 49 2.09 -1.64 25.05
CA LYS A 49 3.32 -1.39 24.29
C LYS A 49 3.50 0.09 23.96
N LEU A 50 2.42 0.85 23.82
CA LEU A 50 2.41 2.24 23.38
C LEU A 50 1.82 3.18 24.44
N ASN A 51 2.06 4.49 24.27
CA ASN A 51 1.40 5.50 25.07
C ASN A 51 -0.03 5.75 24.55
N ALA A 52 -0.89 6.35 25.39
CA ALA A 52 -2.28 6.61 25.06
C ALA A 52 -2.48 7.40 23.76
N LEU A 53 -1.61 8.38 23.48
CA LEU A 53 -1.66 9.13 22.22
C LEU A 53 -1.46 8.24 20.99
N HIS A 54 -0.47 7.35 21.05
CA HIS A 54 -0.15 6.44 19.95
C HIS A 54 -1.25 5.40 19.75
N CYS A 55 -1.82 4.88 20.85
CA CYS A 55 -3.01 4.03 20.78
C CYS A 55 -4.16 4.76 20.07
N TYR A 56 -4.45 6.01 20.48
CA TYR A 56 -5.53 6.81 19.90
C TYR A 56 -5.31 7.12 18.42
N MET A 57 -4.08 7.45 18.01
CA MET A 57 -3.77 7.65 16.59
C MET A 57 -4.02 6.39 15.75
N ARG A 58 -3.66 5.21 16.27
CA ARG A 58 -3.78 3.92 15.56
C ARG A 58 -5.19 3.38 15.49
N SER A 59 -6.02 3.69 16.48
CA SER A 59 -7.39 3.20 16.61
C SER A 59 -8.44 4.15 16.02
N ASP A 60 -8.31 5.47 16.25
CA ASP A 60 -9.37 6.43 15.96
C ASP A 60 -9.04 7.42 14.83
N LEU A 61 -7.76 7.82 14.70
CA LEU A 61 -7.41 8.97 13.86
C LEU A 61 -6.90 8.60 12.47
N LEU A 62 -6.29 7.42 12.32
CA LEU A 62 -5.76 6.93 11.06
C LEU A 62 -6.52 5.68 10.59
N GLU A 63 -6.83 5.64 9.31
CA GLU A 63 -7.31 4.46 8.60
C GLU A 63 -6.29 3.99 7.56
N ILE A 64 -6.27 2.68 7.35
CA ILE A 64 -5.55 2.03 6.28
C ILE A 64 -6.40 2.14 5.01
N VAL A 65 -5.77 2.52 3.91
CA VAL A 65 -6.37 2.55 2.58
C VAL A 65 -5.45 1.86 1.58
N VAL A 66 -6.01 1.21 0.58
CA VAL A 66 -5.26 0.52 -0.47
C VAL A 66 -5.61 1.12 -1.81
N ILE A 67 -4.60 1.37 -2.64
CA ILE A 67 -4.83 1.80 -4.02
C ILE A 67 -5.32 0.58 -4.80
N GLU A 68 -6.61 0.53 -5.08
CA GLU A 68 -7.23 -0.57 -5.83
C GLU A 68 -7.24 -0.31 -7.35
N SER A 69 -7.11 0.95 -7.77
CA SER A 69 -7.06 1.33 -9.19
C SER A 69 -6.20 2.55 -9.45
N VAL A 70 -5.70 2.68 -10.69
CA VAL A 70 -4.87 3.81 -11.14
C VAL A 70 -5.56 5.17 -10.97
N HIS A 71 -6.90 5.20 -10.98
CA HIS A 71 -7.68 6.42 -10.79
C HIS A 71 -7.77 6.88 -9.33
N ASP A 72 -7.41 6.04 -8.37
CA ASP A 72 -7.49 6.34 -6.94
C ASP A 72 -6.26 7.09 -6.39
N ASN A 73 -5.22 7.24 -7.21
CA ASN A 73 -3.87 7.60 -6.78
C ASN A 73 -3.65 9.07 -6.34
N GLY A 74 -4.71 9.81 -5.98
CA GLY A 74 -4.64 11.08 -5.22
C GLY A 74 -3.79 12.21 -5.78
N LYS A 75 -3.23 12.09 -7.00
CA LYS A 75 -2.46 13.15 -7.64
C LYS A 75 -3.42 14.17 -8.24
N ASP A 76 -3.35 15.41 -7.73
CA ASP A 76 -3.91 16.58 -8.38
C ASP A 76 -3.38 16.67 -9.82
N ARG A 77 -4.23 16.29 -10.79
CA ARG A 77 -3.96 16.49 -12.22
C ARG A 77 -4.11 17.98 -12.53
N ARG A 78 -3.05 18.76 -12.34
CA ARG A 78 -2.70 19.72 -13.40
C ARG A 78 -2.04 18.92 -14.51
N GLU A 79 -2.81 18.70 -15.57
CA GLU A 79 -2.41 18.16 -16.87
C GLU A 79 -1.58 16.87 -16.86
N ALA A 80 -2.24 15.71 -16.93
CA ALA A 80 -1.60 14.51 -17.46
C ALA A 80 -2.58 13.75 -18.36
N LYS A 81 -2.15 13.53 -19.59
CA LYS A 81 -2.84 12.85 -20.70
C LYS A 81 -3.41 11.49 -20.26
N ASN A 82 -4.52 11.08 -20.86
CA ASN A 82 -5.36 9.92 -20.48
C ASN A 82 -4.74 8.53 -20.74
N ILE A 83 -3.44 8.34 -20.52
CA ILE A 83 -2.79 7.03 -20.66
C ILE A 83 -2.10 6.69 -19.33
N PRO A 84 -2.55 5.65 -18.60
CA PRO A 84 -1.85 5.19 -17.41
C PRO A 84 -0.45 4.73 -17.79
N THR A 85 0.57 5.24 -17.11
CA THR A 85 1.96 4.81 -17.32
C THR A 85 2.23 3.51 -16.58
N SER A 86 3.30 2.79 -16.96
CA SER A 86 3.75 1.59 -16.22
C SER A 86 4.02 1.88 -14.74
N SER A 87 4.45 3.10 -14.41
CA SER A 87 4.65 3.55 -13.02
C SER A 87 3.34 3.74 -12.24
N ASP A 88 2.23 3.97 -12.93
CA ASP A 88 0.92 4.10 -12.28
C ASP A 88 0.30 2.73 -11.97
N ALA A 89 0.54 1.72 -12.82
CA ALA A 89 0.15 0.34 -12.55
C ALA A 89 0.90 -0.23 -11.33
N GLN A 90 2.16 0.18 -11.11
CA GLN A 90 2.96 -0.19 -9.94
C GLN A 90 2.41 0.36 -8.61
N MET A 91 1.40 1.23 -8.65
CA MET A 91 0.80 1.80 -7.44
C MET A 91 -0.38 0.97 -6.93
N ILE A 92 -0.94 0.05 -7.72
CA ILE A 92 -2.02 -0.84 -7.27
C ILE A 92 -1.48 -1.77 -6.17
N GLY A 93 -2.27 -1.96 -5.12
CA GLY A 93 -1.88 -2.73 -3.94
C GLY A 93 -1.05 -1.93 -2.92
N ARG A 94 -0.66 -0.70 -3.25
CA ARG A 94 0.09 0.13 -2.31
C ARG A 94 -0.80 0.59 -1.15
N VAL A 95 -0.27 0.44 0.05
CA VAL A 95 -0.95 0.84 1.29
C VAL A 95 -0.66 2.31 1.63
N GLY A 96 -1.71 3.05 1.93
CA GLY A 96 -1.70 4.40 2.46
C GLY A 96 -2.30 4.47 3.86
N LEU A 97 -1.98 5.55 4.56
CA LEU A 97 -2.58 5.93 5.82
C LEU A 97 -3.26 7.29 5.67
N ARG A 98 -4.56 7.34 6.00
CA ARG A 98 -5.41 8.52 5.82
C ARG A 98 -5.99 8.97 7.14
N CYS A 99 -6.11 10.29 7.31
CA CYS A 99 -6.87 10.86 8.41
C CYS A 99 -8.36 10.52 8.23
N VAL A 100 -8.97 9.85 9.21
CA VAL A 100 -10.37 9.41 9.17
C VAL A 100 -11.33 10.56 8.87
N PHE A 101 -11.11 11.71 9.52
CA PHE A 101 -11.96 12.88 9.33
C PHE A 101 -11.82 13.52 7.96
N CYS A 102 -10.65 13.39 7.32
CA CYS A 102 -10.50 13.78 5.92
C CYS A 102 -11.07 12.73 4.98
N GLY A 103 -10.99 11.44 5.32
CA GLY A 103 -11.64 10.38 4.53
C GLY A 103 -13.17 10.54 4.46
N MET A 104 -13.78 11.07 5.51
CA MET A 104 -15.22 11.34 5.57
C MET A 104 -15.69 12.59 4.82
N SER A 105 -14.80 13.48 4.37
CA SER A 105 -15.22 14.66 3.61
C SER A 105 -15.63 14.30 2.18
N PRO A 106 -16.49 15.10 1.52
CA PRO A 106 -17.02 14.77 0.18
C PRO A 106 -15.94 14.61 -0.90
N ASP A 107 -14.77 15.23 -0.69
CA ASP A 107 -13.59 15.12 -1.55
C ASP A 107 -12.67 13.96 -1.15
N GLY A 108 -13.03 13.12 -0.19
CA GLY A 108 -12.21 12.01 0.33
C GLY A 108 -10.85 12.46 0.86
N GLY A 109 -10.73 13.71 1.30
CA GLY A 109 -9.51 14.30 1.82
C GLY A 109 -8.58 14.87 0.76
N ARG A 110 -9.01 14.90 -0.52
CA ARG A 110 -8.22 15.37 -1.67
C ARG A 110 -7.97 16.88 -1.65
N ALA A 111 -8.92 17.71 -1.23
CA ALA A 111 -8.70 19.15 -1.07
C ALA A 111 -8.24 19.52 0.35
N GLY A 112 -7.99 18.53 1.22
CA GLY A 112 -7.59 18.71 2.61
C GLY A 112 -6.20 19.35 2.77
N PRO A 113 -5.84 19.80 4.00
CA PRO A 113 -4.49 20.28 4.28
C PRO A 113 -3.45 19.18 4.02
N SER A 114 -2.24 19.59 3.63
CA SER A 114 -1.11 18.70 3.32
C SER A 114 -0.98 17.54 4.32
N MET A 115 -0.64 16.35 3.81
CA MET A 115 -0.60 15.08 4.54
C MET A 115 -1.96 14.59 5.08
N SER A 116 -3.10 14.90 4.44
CA SER A 116 -4.39 14.24 4.76
C SER A 116 -4.34 12.73 4.54
N ILE A 117 -3.54 12.30 3.57
CA ILE A 117 -3.15 10.93 3.27
C ILE A 117 -1.64 10.90 3.01
N PHE A 118 -0.98 9.78 3.33
CA PHE A 118 0.41 9.53 2.99
C PHE A 118 0.66 8.05 2.75
N TYR A 119 1.66 7.74 1.93
CA TYR A 119 1.97 6.37 1.50
C TYR A 119 3.40 6.02 1.93
N PRO A 120 3.59 5.26 3.02
CA PRO A 120 4.90 4.72 3.39
C PRO A 120 5.54 3.98 2.20
N ARG A 121 6.86 4.04 2.06
CA ARG A 121 7.58 3.17 1.12
C ARG A 121 7.87 1.81 1.73
N THR A 122 8.12 1.80 3.03
CA THR A 122 8.34 0.58 3.81
C THR A 122 7.55 0.62 5.12
N VAL A 123 7.32 -0.54 5.72
CA VAL A 123 6.70 -0.72 7.04
C VAL A 123 7.49 0.06 8.11
N SER A 124 8.82 0.08 8.00
CA SER A 124 9.70 0.83 8.90
C SER A 124 9.50 2.34 8.86
N GLU A 125 8.94 2.89 7.78
CA GLU A 125 8.64 4.33 7.69
C GLU A 125 7.36 4.75 8.43
N ILE A 126 6.46 3.82 8.77
CA ILE A 126 5.14 4.12 9.32
C ILE A 126 5.25 5.06 10.53
N TYR A 127 6.07 4.71 11.53
CA TYR A 127 6.20 5.51 12.74
C TYR A 127 6.69 6.95 12.47
N ARG A 128 7.69 7.09 11.59
CA ARG A 128 8.26 8.39 11.21
C ARG A 128 7.23 9.26 10.50
N LEU A 129 6.47 8.66 9.58
CA LEU A 129 5.45 9.35 8.81
C LEU A 129 4.25 9.73 9.67
N VAL A 130 3.79 8.86 10.58
CA VAL A 130 2.72 9.18 11.55
C VAL A 130 3.15 10.34 12.46
N THR A 131 4.39 10.34 12.94
CA THR A 131 4.93 11.45 13.75
C THR A 131 4.98 12.77 12.96
N SER A 132 5.27 12.70 11.66
CA SER A 132 5.27 13.87 10.78
C SER A 132 3.84 14.33 10.48
N TRP A 133 2.93 13.41 10.21
CA TRP A 133 1.50 13.64 10.05
C TRP A 133 0.88 14.34 11.26
N LYS A 134 1.18 13.87 12.48
CA LYS A 134 0.75 14.52 13.73
C LYS A 134 1.13 16.01 13.76
N ARG A 135 2.35 16.35 13.34
CA ARG A 135 2.85 17.73 13.35
C ARG A 135 2.27 18.58 12.22
N CYS A 136 2.30 18.06 11.00
CA CYS A 136 1.99 18.82 9.79
C CYS A 136 0.49 18.89 9.48
N HIS A 137 -0.23 17.80 9.71
CA HIS A 137 -1.64 17.67 9.38
C HIS A 137 -2.54 17.89 10.59
N LEU A 138 -2.38 17.10 11.65
CA LEU A 138 -3.35 17.04 12.75
C LEU A 138 -3.55 18.40 13.44
N SER A 139 -2.49 19.18 13.58
CA SER A 139 -2.53 20.55 14.13
C SER A 139 -3.40 21.52 13.29
N LYS A 140 -3.52 21.30 11.99
CA LYS A 140 -4.19 22.17 11.00
C LYS A 140 -5.44 21.55 10.38
N CYS A 141 -5.80 20.32 10.75
CA CYS A 141 -6.86 19.56 10.10
C CYS A 141 -8.24 20.21 10.30
N ARG A 142 -8.77 20.89 9.29
CA ARG A 142 -10.09 21.55 9.37
C ARG A 142 -11.27 20.61 9.60
N HIS A 143 -11.12 19.33 9.26
CA HIS A 143 -12.17 18.32 9.44
C HIS A 143 -12.15 17.67 10.83
N LEU A 144 -11.12 17.93 11.65
CA LEU A 144 -10.99 17.34 12.98
C LEU A 144 -12.00 17.95 13.97
N PRO A 145 -12.94 17.15 14.52
CA PRO A 145 -13.97 17.64 15.42
C PRO A 145 -13.41 18.29 16.71
N PRO A 146 -14.10 19.26 17.31
CA PRO A 146 -13.66 19.90 18.56
C PRO A 146 -13.46 18.91 19.71
N SER A 147 -14.33 17.91 19.85
CA SER A 147 -14.21 16.87 20.90
C SER A 147 -12.91 16.07 20.77
N VAL A 148 -12.54 15.69 19.54
CA VAL A 148 -11.30 14.97 19.25
C VAL A 148 -10.07 15.82 19.54
N ARG A 149 -10.12 17.13 19.26
CA ARG A 149 -9.07 18.08 19.63
C ARG A 149 -8.88 18.16 21.14
N GLN A 150 -9.98 18.21 21.88
CA GLN A 150 -9.94 18.22 23.34
C GLN A 150 -9.31 16.93 23.90
N THR A 151 -9.66 15.76 23.34
CA THR A 151 -9.03 14.49 23.70
C THR A 151 -7.51 14.51 23.43
N LEU A 152 -7.10 15.03 22.26
CA LEU A 152 -5.67 15.18 21.92
C LEU A 152 -4.92 16.11 22.85
N ASP A 153 -5.55 17.18 23.32
CA ASP A 153 -4.97 18.11 24.28
C ASP A 153 -4.69 17.43 25.63
N GLY A 154 -5.56 16.49 26.04
CA GLY A 154 -5.35 15.65 27.22
C GLY A 154 -4.10 14.75 27.13
N PHE A 155 -3.60 14.47 25.93
CA PHE A 155 -2.41 13.65 25.72
C PHE A 155 -1.11 14.45 25.56
N LYS A 156 -1.13 15.78 25.68
CA LYS A 156 0.06 16.64 25.51
C LYS A 156 1.21 16.29 26.46
N GLU A 157 0.90 15.71 27.62
CA GLU A 157 1.89 15.31 28.63
C GLU A 157 2.51 13.93 28.34
N CYS A 158 1.91 13.11 27.47
CA CYS A 158 2.48 11.84 27.02
C CYS A 158 3.66 12.08 26.04
N ARG A 159 4.84 12.38 26.59
CA ARG A 159 6.07 12.65 25.83
C ARG A 159 6.93 11.41 25.55
N ALA A 160 6.53 10.23 26.03
CA ALA A 160 7.27 9.00 25.78
C ALA A 160 7.41 8.77 24.27
N ARG A 161 8.65 8.65 23.79
CA ARG A 161 8.92 8.34 22.38
C ARG A 161 8.27 7.01 22.03
N GLY A 162 7.73 6.90 20.82
CA GLY A 162 7.17 5.64 20.33
C GLY A 162 8.23 4.58 20.20
N LYS A 163 7.83 3.32 20.42
CA LYS A 163 8.68 2.16 20.23
C LYS A 163 8.65 1.76 18.76
N THR A 164 9.57 2.29 17.95
CA THR A 164 9.61 2.04 16.50
C THR A 164 9.55 0.54 16.16
N ALA A 165 10.28 -0.31 16.90
CA ALA A 165 10.24 -1.76 16.71
C ALA A 165 8.82 -2.31 16.80
N TYR A 166 8.07 -1.94 17.84
CA TYR A 166 6.68 -2.39 17.98
C TYR A 166 5.75 -1.87 16.87
N TRP A 167 5.98 -0.66 16.33
CA TRP A 167 5.22 -0.18 15.18
C TRP A 167 5.46 -1.03 13.93
N ILE A 168 6.66 -1.57 13.76
CA ILE A 168 7.02 -2.48 12.66
C ILE A 168 6.39 -3.86 12.91
N ASP A 169 6.64 -4.44 14.08
CA ASP A 169 6.17 -5.78 14.43
C ASP A 169 4.64 -5.85 14.32
N SER A 170 3.93 -4.88 14.90
CA SER A 170 2.47 -4.84 14.84
C SER A 170 1.90 -4.59 13.44
N ALA A 171 2.60 -3.84 12.59
CA ALA A 171 2.21 -3.67 11.20
C ALA A 171 2.33 -5.01 10.43
N HIS A 172 3.38 -5.78 10.67
CA HIS A 172 3.51 -7.13 10.11
C HIS A 172 2.45 -8.09 10.65
N MET A 173 2.09 -8.01 11.94
CA MET A 173 1.03 -8.85 12.52
C MET A 173 -0.34 -8.65 11.85
N ILE A 174 -0.62 -7.45 11.35
CA ILE A 174 -1.86 -7.15 10.61
C ILE A 174 -1.71 -7.35 9.09
N GLY A 175 -0.60 -7.92 8.63
CA GLY A 175 -0.39 -8.31 7.23
C GLY A 175 0.26 -7.25 6.34
N LEU A 176 0.77 -6.14 6.89
CA LEU A 176 1.53 -5.17 6.09
C LEU A 176 2.92 -5.74 5.76
N VAL A 177 3.32 -5.66 4.49
CA VAL A 177 4.60 -6.18 4.00
C VAL A 177 5.25 -5.17 3.05
N ASP A 178 6.57 -5.19 3.01
CA ASP A 178 7.35 -4.43 2.04
C ASP A 178 7.32 -5.16 0.69
N ILE A 179 7.09 -4.40 -0.39
CA ILE A 179 7.16 -4.94 -1.75
C ILE A 179 8.67 -4.98 -2.15
N PRO A 180 9.17 -6.11 -2.65
CA PRO A 180 10.57 -6.27 -3.10
C PRO A 180 11.00 -5.29 -4.21
#